data_AF-A0A536YCR7-F1
#
_entry.id   AF-A0A536YCR7-F1
#
_cell.length_a   1.000
_cell.length_b   1.000
_cell.length_c   1.000
_cell.angle_alpha   90.00
_cell.angle_beta   90.00
_cell.angle_gamma   90.00
#
_symmetry.space_group_name_H-M   'P 1'
#
loop_
_entity.id
_entity.type
_entity.pdbx_description
1 polymer ?
#
loop_
_entity_poly.entity_id
_entity_poly.type
_entity_poly.pdbx_seq_one_letter_code
_entity_poly.pdbx_strand_id
1 'polypeptide(L)'
;VETRDGLTIWEDHFYPEIIDPQSGAVLPDGQNGELVLTSLTKIGMPVIRFRTRDLTRLLPGTARSMRRMARVTGRTDDMLIIRGVNVFPSQIEEILLKQQRLAPHYVLEVSRDGHLDDLDVVVERRPEMPGPLSVAASSALAQDVERLIKGYVGVTTKVRVVEPGTVQRSQGKAVRVIDKRSKT
;
A
#
# COMPACT_ATOMS: atom_id res chain seq x y z
N VAL A 1 6.84 -6.42 22.97
CA VAL A 1 7.56 -6.25 21.69
C VAL A 1 9.01 -6.00 22.03
N GLU A 2 9.89 -6.98 21.80
CA GLU A 2 11.31 -6.89 22.20
C GLU A 2 12.13 -5.98 21.26
N THR A 3 11.76 -5.88 19.98
CA THR A 3 12.41 -5.00 19.00
C THR A 3 11.39 -4.39 18.02
N ARG A 4 11.70 -3.22 17.43
CA ARG A 4 10.85 -2.51 16.44
C ARG A 4 11.43 -2.54 15.03
N ASP A 5 12.13 -3.61 14.67
CA ASP A 5 12.95 -3.73 13.46
C ASP A 5 12.36 -4.66 12.39
N GLY A 6 11.16 -5.20 12.58
CA GLY A 6 10.49 -6.10 11.64
C GLY A 6 9.74 -7.20 12.37
N LEU A 7 9.07 -8.08 11.62
CA LEU A 7 8.38 -9.23 12.20
C LEU A 7 9.29 -10.45 12.10
N THR A 8 9.67 -11.06 13.22
CA THR A 8 10.36 -12.35 13.23
C THR A 8 9.44 -13.45 12.70
N ILE A 9 9.94 -14.26 11.77
CA ILE A 9 9.21 -15.38 11.19
C ILE A 9 9.53 -16.64 12.01
N TRP A 10 8.51 -17.37 12.44
CA TRP A 10 8.66 -18.68 13.08
C TRP A 10 8.93 -19.76 12.02
N GLU A 11 10.13 -19.71 11.44
CA GLU A 11 10.52 -20.51 10.28
C GLU A 11 10.73 -22.02 10.57
N ASP A 12 10.70 -22.40 11.84
CA ASP A 12 10.54 -23.77 12.34
C ASP A 12 9.16 -24.37 12.00
N HIS A 13 8.15 -23.52 11.86
CA HIS A 13 6.80 -23.92 11.47
C HIS A 13 6.41 -23.47 10.05
N PHE A 14 6.93 -22.32 9.59
CA PHE A 14 6.59 -21.73 8.30
C PHE A 14 7.84 -21.25 7.56
N TYR A 15 8.36 -22.06 6.65
CA TYR A 15 9.55 -21.73 5.88
C TYR A 15 9.28 -20.59 4.89
N PRO A 16 10.00 -19.45 4.97
CA PRO A 16 9.78 -18.30 4.11
C PRO A 16 10.74 -18.25 2.91
N GLU A 17 10.21 -17.75 1.80
CA GLU A 17 10.96 -17.39 0.61
C GLU A 17 10.46 -16.04 0.08
N ILE A 18 11.33 -15.32 -0.66
CA ILE A 18 10.93 -14.15 -1.44
C ILE A 18 11.10 -14.52 -2.91
N ILE A 19 10.08 -14.24 -3.72
CA ILE A 19 10.13 -14.46 -5.18
C ILE A 19 9.92 -13.16 -5.94
N ASP A 20 10.44 -13.12 -7.16
CA ASP A 20 9.98 -12.17 -8.15
C ASP A 20 8.53 -12.54 -8.54
N PRO A 21 7.56 -11.63 -8.41
CA PRO A 21 6.15 -11.95 -8.62
C PRO A 21 5.80 -12.24 -10.09
N GLN A 22 6.62 -11.78 -11.05
CA GLN A 22 6.40 -11.99 -12.49
C GLN A 22 7.00 -13.32 -12.95
N SER A 23 8.27 -13.57 -12.62
CA SER A 23 9.00 -14.76 -13.08
C SER A 23 8.85 -15.97 -12.15
N GLY A 24 8.53 -15.75 -10.88
CA GLY A 24 8.50 -16.79 -9.85
C GLY A 24 9.89 -17.23 -9.36
N ALA A 25 10.97 -16.61 -9.84
CA ALA A 25 12.33 -16.92 -9.41
C ALA A 25 12.55 -16.48 -7.95
N VAL A 26 13.27 -17.30 -7.18
CA VAL A 26 13.64 -16.97 -5.80
C VAL A 26 14.67 -15.85 -5.79
N LEU A 27 14.42 -14.83 -4.97
CA LEU A 27 15.30 -13.69 -4.79
C LEU A 27 16.19 -13.89 -3.55
N PRO A 28 17.44 -13.39 -3.57
CA PRO A 28 18.28 -13.35 -2.39
C PRO A 28 17.66 -12.58 -1.22
N ASP A 29 17.98 -12.97 0.01
CA ASP A 29 17.59 -12.23 1.21
C ASP A 29 18.00 -10.75 1.11
N GLY A 30 17.14 -9.86 1.60
CA GLY A 30 17.29 -8.39 1.51
C GLY A 30 16.65 -7.76 0.28
N GLN A 31 16.34 -8.52 -0.78
CA GLN A 31 15.63 -8.02 -1.95
C GLN A 31 14.10 -7.98 -1.74
N ASN A 32 13.45 -6.97 -2.31
CA ASN A 32 11.98 -6.86 -2.25
C ASN A 32 11.34 -7.78 -3.28
N GLY A 33 10.31 -8.52 -2.87
CA GLY A 33 9.53 -9.39 -3.72
C GLY A 33 8.27 -9.89 -3.01
N GLU A 34 7.63 -10.91 -3.56
CA GLU A 34 6.44 -11.53 -2.98
C GLU A 34 6.84 -12.60 -1.96
N LEU A 35 6.20 -12.57 -0.78
CA LEU A 35 6.38 -13.57 0.25
C LEU A 35 5.70 -14.90 -0.16
N VAL A 36 6.47 -15.97 0.00
CA VAL A 36 6.01 -17.34 -0.18
C VAL A 36 6.24 -18.10 1.13
N LEU A 37 5.24 -18.87 1.56
CA LEU A 37 5.31 -19.67 2.78
C LEU A 37 5.04 -21.14 2.51
N THR A 38 5.84 -22.00 3.14
CA THR A 38 5.63 -23.45 3.20
C THR A 38 5.43 -23.85 4.66
N SER A 39 4.31 -24.50 4.99
CA SER A 39 4.09 -25.01 6.34
C SER A 39 4.85 -26.32 6.55
N LEU A 40 5.65 -26.39 7.62
CA LEU A 40 6.49 -27.56 7.91
C LEU A 40 5.81 -28.58 8.83
N THR A 41 4.89 -28.13 9.69
CA THR A 41 4.30 -28.97 10.75
C THR A 41 2.77 -29.10 10.68
N LYS A 42 2.11 -28.44 9.72
CA LYS A 42 0.64 -28.50 9.60
C LYS A 42 0.19 -29.79 8.92
N ILE A 43 -0.74 -30.52 9.54
CA ILE A 43 -1.26 -31.80 9.03
C ILE A 43 -2.61 -31.63 8.31
N GLY A 44 -3.53 -30.82 8.85
CA GLY A 44 -4.89 -30.72 8.30
C GLY A 44 -5.01 -29.91 7.00
N MET A 45 -4.14 -28.91 6.83
CA MET A 45 -4.09 -28.09 5.62
C MET A 45 -2.64 -27.63 5.39
N PRO A 46 -1.75 -28.55 4.95
CA PRO A 46 -0.40 -28.18 4.59
C PRO A 46 -0.44 -27.28 3.36
N VAL A 47 0.36 -26.23 3.37
CA VAL A 47 0.53 -25.33 2.25
C VAL A 47 1.99 -25.40 1.80
N ILE A 48 2.19 -25.63 0.50
CA ILE A 48 3.52 -25.75 -0.09
C ILE A 48 3.71 -24.62 -1.07
N ARG A 49 4.77 -23.83 -0.88
CA ARG A 49 5.08 -22.62 -1.67
C ARG A 49 3.85 -21.73 -1.91
N PHE A 50 3.09 -21.46 -0.85
CA PHE A 50 1.90 -20.62 -0.95
C PHE A 50 2.28 -19.15 -1.16
N ARG A 51 1.90 -18.64 -2.33
CA ARG A 51 2.05 -17.23 -2.74
C ARG A 51 1.07 -16.36 -1.96
N THR A 52 1.57 -15.59 -0.97
CA THR A 52 0.71 -14.79 -0.10
C THR A 52 0.21 -13.52 -0.79
N ARG A 53 0.83 -13.15 -1.91
CA ARG A 53 0.69 -11.85 -2.58
C ARG A 53 1.20 -10.66 -1.78
N ASP A 54 1.74 -10.84 -0.58
CA ASP A 54 2.29 -9.73 0.19
C ASP A 54 3.71 -9.38 -0.31
N LEU A 55 3.97 -8.10 -0.51
CA LEU A 55 5.29 -7.58 -0.89
C LEU A 55 6.09 -7.22 0.35
N THR A 56 7.27 -7.82 0.46
CA THR A 56 8.21 -7.62 1.57
C THR A 56 9.62 -8.06 1.17
N ARG A 57 10.53 -8.12 2.14
CA ARG A 57 11.86 -8.71 2.01
C ARG A 57 12.24 -9.44 3.29
N LEU A 58 13.10 -10.44 3.16
CA LEU A 58 13.71 -11.11 4.30
C LEU A 58 14.91 -10.32 4.82
N LEU A 59 15.05 -10.30 6.14
CA LEU A 59 16.11 -9.63 6.88
C LEU A 59 16.73 -10.63 7.86
N PRO A 60 18.02 -10.49 8.21
CA PRO A 60 18.67 -11.37 9.17
C PRO A 60 18.02 -11.28 10.56
N GLY A 61 18.05 -12.35 11.34
CA GLY A 61 17.56 -12.36 12.72
C GLY A 61 18.30 -11.37 13.62
N THR A 62 17.62 -10.84 14.63
CA THR A 62 18.21 -9.89 15.61
C THR A 62 17.97 -10.38 17.04
N ALA A 63 16.74 -10.28 17.54
CA ALA A 63 16.39 -10.77 18.88
C ALA A 63 16.27 -12.31 18.96
N ARG A 64 16.12 -12.98 17.82
CA ARG A 64 16.05 -14.44 17.66
C ARG A 64 16.93 -14.86 16.50
N SER A 65 17.29 -16.14 16.46
CA SER A 65 18.06 -16.73 15.36
C SER A 65 17.28 -16.72 14.04
N MET A 66 15.96 -16.84 14.09
CA MET A 66 15.11 -16.83 12.91
C MET A 66 15.13 -15.50 12.17
N ARG A 67 14.98 -15.58 10.85
CA ARG A 67 14.88 -14.43 9.94
C ARG A 67 13.66 -13.57 10.25
N ARG A 68 13.73 -12.31 9.85
CA ARG A 68 12.63 -11.33 9.93
C ARG A 68 12.10 -11.03 8.54
N MET A 69 10.86 -10.57 8.46
CA MET A 69 10.34 -9.84 7.31
C MET A 69 10.26 -8.35 7.61
N ALA A 70 10.55 -7.53 6.59
CA ALA A 70 10.22 -6.12 6.63
C ALA A 70 8.69 -5.92 6.73
N ARG A 71 8.26 -4.70 7.08
CA ARG A 71 6.85 -4.33 7.02
C ARG A 71 6.32 -4.60 5.61
N VAL A 72 5.17 -5.25 5.51
CA VAL A 72 4.49 -5.47 4.23
C VAL A 72 4.25 -4.12 3.56
N THR A 73 4.82 -3.94 2.38
CA THR A 73 4.72 -2.67 1.63
C THR A 73 3.44 -2.63 0.82
N GLY A 74 2.83 -3.76 0.49
CA GLY A 74 1.57 -3.82 -0.23
C GLY A 74 1.25 -5.26 -0.61
N ARG A 75 0.19 -5.44 -1.41
CA ARG A 75 -0.09 -6.72 -2.05
C ARG A 75 0.06 -6.62 -3.56
N THR A 76 0.48 -7.70 -4.21
CA THR A 76 0.61 -7.77 -5.66
C THR A 76 -0.74 -7.61 -6.37
N ASP A 77 -1.84 -8.02 -5.73
CA ASP A 77 -3.20 -7.83 -6.24
C ASP A 77 -3.80 -6.45 -5.94
N ASP A 78 -3.26 -5.70 -4.97
CA ASP A 78 -3.64 -4.32 -4.68
C ASP A 78 -2.82 -3.30 -5.52
N MET A 79 -1.92 -3.76 -6.40
CA MET A 79 -1.08 -2.92 -7.25
C MET A 79 -1.90 -2.27 -8.38
N LEU A 80 -1.77 -0.95 -8.51
CA LEU A 80 -2.37 -0.17 -9.60
C LEU A 80 -1.34 0.10 -10.68
N ILE A 81 -1.74 -0.05 -11.94
CA ILE A 81 -0.92 0.39 -13.09
C ILE A 81 -1.56 1.66 -13.62
N ILE A 82 -0.92 2.81 -13.41
CA ILE A 82 -1.42 4.11 -13.84
C ILE A 82 -0.44 4.69 -14.86
N ARG A 83 -0.88 4.78 -16.12
CA ARG A 83 -0.06 5.27 -17.25
C ARG A 83 1.31 4.57 -17.34
N GLY A 84 1.35 3.26 -17.11
CA GLY A 84 2.56 2.44 -17.17
C GLY A 84 3.43 2.47 -15.90
N VAL A 85 3.04 3.20 -14.86
CA VAL A 85 3.74 3.24 -13.57
C VAL A 85 3.03 2.33 -12.57
N ASN A 86 3.79 1.48 -11.87
CA ASN A 86 3.29 0.67 -10.76
C ASN A 86 3.13 1.53 -9.51
N VAL A 87 1.90 1.61 -8.98
CA VAL A 87 1.53 2.42 -7.83
C VAL A 87 0.91 1.52 -6.78
N PHE A 88 1.48 1.54 -5.56
CA PHE A 88 0.88 0.88 -4.41
C PHE A 88 0.10 1.89 -3.56
N PRO A 89 -1.12 1.56 -3.10
CA PRO A 89 -1.90 2.46 -2.24
C PRO A 89 -1.15 2.93 -0.99
N SER A 90 -0.27 2.08 -0.43
CA SER A 90 0.59 2.39 0.71
C SER A 90 1.60 3.51 0.45
N GLN A 91 2.10 3.66 -0.78
CA GLN A 91 3.01 4.75 -1.14
C GLN A 91 2.27 6.10 -1.09
N ILE A 92 1.03 6.12 -1.57
CA ILE A 92 0.17 7.30 -1.49
C ILE A 92 -0.18 7.57 -0.03
N GLU A 93 -0.54 6.54 0.75
CA GLU A 93 -0.82 6.66 2.18
C GLU A 93 0.33 7.31 2.95
N GLU A 94 1.57 6.90 2.70
CA GLU A 94 2.74 7.48 3.36
C GLU A 94 2.87 8.99 3.11
N ILE A 95 2.60 9.44 1.88
CA ILE A 95 2.62 10.85 1.51
C ILE A 95 1.50 11.61 2.21
N LEU A 96 0.28 11.05 2.22
CA LEU A 96 -0.87 11.66 2.88
C LEU A 96 -0.66 11.78 4.40
N LEU A 97 -0.09 10.75 5.04
CA LEU A 97 0.18 10.75 6.48
C LEU A 97 1.24 11.78 6.90
N LYS A 98 2.15 12.17 6.01
CA LYS A 98 3.14 13.23 6.27
C LYS A 98 2.52 14.64 6.26
N GLN A 99 1.33 14.81 5.66
CA GLN A 99 0.65 16.10 5.60
C GLN A 99 -0.21 16.33 6.85
N GLN A 100 0.21 17.24 7.71
CA GLN A 100 -0.47 17.53 8.98
C GLN A 100 -1.91 18.03 8.81
N ARG A 101 -2.23 18.64 7.67
CA ARG A 101 -3.57 19.18 7.39
C ARG A 101 -4.58 18.10 6.95
N LEU A 102 -4.12 16.89 6.66
CA LEU A 102 -4.94 15.78 6.17
C LEU A 102 -5.19 14.73 7.26
N ALA A 103 -6.36 14.13 7.19
CA ALA A 103 -6.73 12.98 8.00
C ALA A 103 -6.24 11.67 7.32
N PRO A 104 -6.11 10.57 8.07
CA PRO A 104 -5.71 9.27 7.50
C PRO A 104 -6.82 8.58 6.66
N HIS A 105 -7.92 9.29 6.40
CA HIS A 105 -9.07 8.80 5.66
C HIS A 105 -8.96 9.23 4.20
N TYR A 106 -8.77 8.25 3.33
CA TYR A 106 -8.62 8.46 1.90
C TYR A 106 -9.16 7.26 1.12
N VAL A 107 -9.50 7.53 -0.14
CA VAL A 107 -9.81 6.53 -1.16
C VAL A 107 -9.17 6.94 -2.49
N LEU A 108 -8.68 5.94 -3.21
CA LEU A 108 -8.12 6.06 -4.54
C LEU A 108 -9.20 5.67 -5.54
N GLU A 109 -9.56 6.58 -6.43
CA GLU A 109 -10.50 6.30 -7.51
C GLU A 109 -9.71 6.14 -8.80
N VAL A 110 -9.79 4.97 -9.41
CA VAL A 110 -9.14 4.68 -10.69
C VAL A 110 -10.18 4.80 -11.78
N SER A 111 -9.91 5.61 -12.80
CA SER A 111 -10.77 5.75 -13.97
C SER A 111 -9.94 5.53 -15.23
N ARG A 112 -10.62 5.46 -16.38
CA ARG A 112 -9.98 5.42 -17.69
C ARG A 112 -10.60 6.50 -18.56
N ASP A 113 -9.76 7.38 -19.08
CA ASP A 113 -10.12 8.37 -20.11
C ASP A 113 -9.46 7.99 -21.43
N GLY A 114 -10.26 7.54 -22.38
CA GLY A 114 -9.78 6.92 -23.62
C GLY A 114 -8.90 5.69 -23.36
N HIS A 115 -7.60 5.83 -23.62
CA HIS A 115 -6.60 4.77 -23.45
C HIS A 115 -5.71 4.94 -22.21
N LEU A 116 -5.90 6.03 -21.46
CA LEU A 116 -5.05 6.35 -20.31
C LEU A 116 -5.81 6.07 -19.02
N ASP A 117 -5.18 5.31 -18.13
CA ASP A 117 -5.67 5.13 -16.77
C ASP A 117 -5.34 6.40 -15.96
N ASP A 118 -6.33 6.90 -15.21
CA ASP A 118 -6.24 8.06 -14.34
C ASP A 118 -6.45 7.67 -12.88
N LEU A 119 -5.81 8.42 -12.00
CA LEU A 119 -5.85 8.20 -10.55
C LEU A 119 -6.25 9.50 -9.84
N ASP A 120 -7.43 9.46 -9.22
CA ASP A 120 -7.94 10.49 -8.34
C ASP A 120 -7.71 10.07 -6.87
N VAL A 121 -7.10 10.95 -6.08
CA VAL A 121 -6.88 10.75 -4.64
C VAL A 121 -7.89 11.60 -3.88
N VAL A 122 -8.85 10.96 -3.24
CA VAL A 122 -9.84 11.62 -2.40
C VAL A 122 -9.41 11.48 -0.95
N VAL A 123 -9.19 12.58 -0.26
CA VAL A 123 -8.66 12.58 1.11
C VAL A 123 -9.41 13.58 1.98
N GLU A 124 -9.70 13.20 3.21
CA GLU A 124 -10.34 14.11 4.16
C GLU A 124 -9.33 15.09 4.75
N ARG A 125 -9.76 16.33 4.94
CA ARG A 125 -9.04 17.26 5.82
C ARG A 125 -9.16 16.82 7.28
N ARG A 126 -8.26 17.30 8.15
CA ARG A 126 -8.45 17.13 9.60
C ARG A 126 -9.64 17.95 10.12
N PRO A 127 -10.43 17.38 11.06
CA PRO A 127 -11.56 18.08 11.67
C PRO A 127 -11.10 19.24 12.57
N GLU A 128 -9.88 19.19 13.09
CA GLU A 128 -9.25 20.20 13.94
C GLU A 128 -8.98 21.53 13.22
N MET A 129 -9.02 21.53 11.88
CA MET A 129 -8.87 22.76 11.10
C MET A 129 -10.12 23.64 11.25
N PRO A 130 -9.97 24.91 11.65
CA PRO A 130 -11.11 25.80 11.91
C PRO A 130 -11.85 26.18 10.62
N GLY A 131 -13.17 26.04 10.65
CA GLY A 131 -14.07 26.40 9.55
C GLY A 131 -14.00 25.47 8.34
N PRO A 132 -14.93 25.59 7.39
CA PRO A 132 -14.82 24.95 6.08
C PRO A 132 -13.58 25.48 5.34
N LEU A 133 -12.87 24.62 4.61
CA LEU A 133 -11.77 25.08 3.76
C LEU A 133 -12.32 26.00 2.67
N SER A 134 -11.75 27.19 2.52
CA SER A 134 -12.00 27.98 1.32
C SER A 134 -11.56 27.20 0.08
N VAL A 135 -12.23 27.42 -1.06
CA VAL A 135 -11.89 26.76 -2.33
C VAL A 135 -10.41 26.94 -2.67
N ALA A 136 -9.86 28.13 -2.43
CA ALA A 136 -8.45 28.43 -2.63
C ALA A 136 -7.52 27.62 -1.70
N ALA A 137 -7.85 27.52 -0.40
CA ALA A 137 -7.04 26.79 0.57
C ALA A 137 -7.06 25.27 0.34
N SER A 138 -8.19 24.74 -0.12
CA SER A 138 -8.35 23.33 -0.53
C SER A 138 -7.53 23.06 -1.80
N SER A 139 -7.63 23.93 -2.80
CA SER A 139 -6.89 23.80 -4.07
C SER A 139 -5.37 23.86 -3.87
N ALA A 140 -4.87 24.78 -3.03
CA ALA A 140 -3.45 24.86 -2.72
C ALA A 140 -2.94 23.58 -2.03
N LEU A 141 -3.70 23.06 -1.06
CA LEU A 141 -3.35 21.82 -0.36
C LEU A 141 -3.36 20.61 -1.31
N ALA A 142 -4.34 20.53 -2.21
CA ALA A 142 -4.40 19.51 -3.24
C ALA A 142 -3.17 19.56 -4.15
N GLN A 143 -2.82 20.74 -4.67
CA GLN A 143 -1.65 20.92 -5.55
C GLN A 143 -0.33 20.56 -4.86
N ASP A 144 -0.18 20.84 -3.57
CA ASP A 144 1.00 20.45 -2.81
C ASP A 144 1.12 18.92 -2.71
N VAL A 145 0.01 18.22 -2.45
CA VAL A 145 -0.02 16.75 -2.40
C VAL A 145 0.23 16.15 -3.78
N GLU A 146 -0.37 16.70 -4.85
CA GLU A 146 -0.13 16.28 -6.24
C GLU A 146 1.35 16.38 -6.60
N ARG A 147 2.00 17.48 -6.22
CA ARG A 147 3.44 17.69 -6.44
C ARG A 147 4.28 16.65 -5.72
N LEU A 148 3.94 16.33 -4.47
CA LEU A 148 4.62 15.29 -3.69
C LEU A 148 4.42 13.90 -4.31
N ILE A 149 3.19 13.53 -4.68
CA ILE A 149 2.91 12.25 -5.34
C ILE A 149 3.70 12.16 -6.65
N LYS A 150 3.71 13.22 -7.46
CA LYS A 150 4.48 13.24 -8.70
C LYS A 150 5.98 13.07 -8.46
N GLY A 151 6.52 13.73 -7.44
CA GLY A 151 7.95 13.67 -7.10
C GLY A 151 8.41 12.32 -6.53
N TYR A 152 7.61 11.71 -5.66
CA TYR A 152 7.99 10.47 -4.95
C TYR A 152 7.52 9.19 -5.63
N VAL A 153 6.36 9.21 -6.29
CA VAL A 153 5.75 8.03 -6.93
C VAL A 153 5.89 8.07 -8.46
N GLY A 154 6.04 9.27 -9.05
CA GLY A 154 6.24 9.44 -10.50
C GLY A 154 4.94 9.55 -11.31
N VAL A 155 3.78 9.35 -10.68
CA VAL A 155 2.46 9.39 -11.31
C VAL A 155 1.83 10.78 -11.21
N THR A 156 1.16 11.22 -12.26
CA THR A 156 0.31 12.42 -12.21
C THR A 156 -1.07 12.02 -11.72
N THR A 157 -1.57 12.67 -10.68
CA THR A 157 -2.87 12.39 -10.04
C THR A 157 -3.63 13.68 -9.84
N LYS A 158 -4.96 13.59 -9.70
CA LYS A 158 -5.77 14.70 -9.20
C LYS A 158 -6.13 14.48 -7.74
N VAL A 159 -5.90 15.45 -6.88
CA VAL A 159 -6.21 15.34 -5.45
C VAL A 159 -7.48 16.14 -5.14
N ARG A 160 -8.43 15.50 -4.45
CA ARG A 160 -9.64 16.13 -3.94
C ARG A 160 -9.63 16.09 -2.42
N VAL A 161 -9.45 17.27 -1.81
CA VAL A 161 -9.58 17.43 -0.35
C VAL A 161 -11.05 17.65 -0.01
N VAL A 162 -11.63 16.72 0.75
CA VAL A 162 -13.05 16.72 1.12
C VAL A 162 -13.23 16.95 2.63
N GLU A 163 -14.46 17.26 3.01
CA GLU A 163 -14.83 17.47 4.42
C GLU A 163 -14.77 16.15 5.22
N PRO A 164 -14.52 16.21 6.54
CA PRO A 164 -14.48 15.03 7.40
C PRO A 164 -15.79 14.24 7.33
N GLY A 165 -15.68 12.90 7.25
CA GLY A 165 -16.84 12.01 7.17
C GLY A 165 -17.41 11.80 5.75
N THR A 166 -16.79 12.38 4.72
CA THR A 166 -17.20 12.17 3.32
C THR A 166 -16.72 10.81 2.78
N VAL A 167 -15.55 10.34 3.22
CA VAL A 167 -15.00 9.05 2.79
C VAL A 167 -15.68 7.93 3.58
N GLN A 168 -16.27 6.97 2.86
CA GLN A 168 -17.01 5.88 3.48
C GLN A 168 -16.12 5.05 4.41
N ARG A 169 -16.56 4.89 5.66
CA ARG A 169 -15.86 4.07 6.66
C ARG A 169 -16.23 2.59 6.48
N SER A 170 -15.23 1.73 6.35
CA SER A 170 -15.42 0.27 6.38
C SER A 170 -15.43 -0.21 7.84
N GLN A 171 -16.35 -1.09 8.21
CA GLN A 171 -16.34 -1.79 9.51
C GLN A 171 -15.32 -2.96 9.55
N GLY A 172 -14.58 -3.20 8.46
CA GLY A 172 -13.57 -4.25 8.33
C GLY A 172 -12.34 -3.77 7.55
N LYS A 173 -11.86 -4.56 6.56
CA LYS A 173 -10.76 -4.11 5.68
C LYS A 173 -11.18 -2.81 4.98
N ALA A 174 -10.39 -1.76 5.16
CA ALA A 174 -10.65 -0.48 4.49
C ALA A 174 -10.54 -0.70 2.98
N VAL A 175 -11.61 -0.40 2.24
CA VAL A 175 -11.57 -0.37 0.77
C VAL A 175 -10.87 0.94 0.38
N ARG A 176 -9.60 0.83 0.03
CA ARG A 176 -8.76 2.00 -0.32
C ARG A 176 -8.79 2.32 -1.81
N VAL A 177 -9.32 1.42 -2.64
CA VAL A 177 -9.33 1.54 -4.10
C VAL A 177 -10.73 1.30 -4.61
N ILE A 178 -11.25 2.26 -5.38
CA ILE A 178 -12.48 2.15 -6.17
C ILE A 178 -12.07 2.15 -7.63
N ASP A 179 -12.16 0.99 -8.28
CA ASP A 179 -11.90 0.87 -9.71
C ASP A 179 -13.19 1.17 -10.49
N LYS A 180 -13.22 2.33 -11.16
CA LYS A 180 -14.32 2.80 -12.03
C LYS A 180 -14.06 2.48 -13.50
N ARG A 181 -12.97 1.78 -13.85
CA ARG A 181 -12.73 1.34 -15.23
C ARG A 181 -13.84 0.36 -15.63
N SER A 182 -14.35 0.49 -16.86
CA SER A 182 -15.36 -0.45 -17.36
C SER A 182 -14.79 -1.86 -17.34
N LYS A 183 -15.49 -2.78 -16.66
CA LYS A 183 -15.19 -4.20 -16.79
C LYS A 183 -15.57 -4.60 -18.21
N THR A 184 -14.55 -4.80 -19.05
CA THR A 184 -14.72 -5.43 -20.37
C THR A 184 -14.90 -6.91 -20.17
#